data_AF-A0A522S506-F1
#
_entry.id   AF-A0A522S506-F1
#
_cell.length_a   1.000
_cell.length_b   1.000
_cell.length_c   1.000
_cell.angle_alpha   90.00
_cell.angle_beta   90.00
_cell.angle_gamma   90.00
#
_symmetry.space_group_name_H-M   'P 1'
#
loop_
_entity.id
_entity.type
_entity.pdbx_description
1 polymer ?
#
loop_
_entity_poly.entity_id
_entity_poly.type
_entity_poly.pdbx_seq_one_letter_code
_entity_poly.pdbx_strand_id
1 'polypeptide(L)'
;MNSPRVVSLPVTLEHDFKSGDPDNMLVINGGDHSTEFDQIDLRHHPAMPFHTITLELKGNASAGEFCRLGDPLYPGFAWLLRTPAFIPVIPQGKTVFLLQNMHHQRETRGRWYYQLFARFEGMVYGVPLTFAAGASSNKNPSIKNR
;
A
#
# COMPACT_ATOMS: atom_id res chain seq x y z
N MET A 1 -13.55 -6.59 -21.33
CA MET A 1 -12.16 -6.15 -21.59
C MET A 1 -11.70 -5.40 -20.36
N ASN A 2 -10.51 -5.71 -19.85
CA ASN A 2 -10.06 -5.15 -18.58
C ASN A 2 -9.21 -3.92 -18.84
N SER A 3 -9.72 -2.77 -18.41
CA SER A 3 -9.05 -1.49 -18.54
C SER A 3 -8.15 -1.21 -17.33
N PRO A 4 -7.12 -0.36 -17.51
CA PRO A 4 -6.36 0.21 -16.40
C PRO A 4 -7.29 0.80 -15.34
N ARG A 5 -6.89 0.68 -14.08
CA ARG A 5 -7.66 1.16 -12.93
C ARG A 5 -6.80 2.12 -12.14
N VAL A 6 -7.38 3.22 -11.70
CA VAL A 6 -6.77 4.15 -10.75
C VAL A 6 -7.51 4.02 -9.44
N VAL A 7 -6.79 3.72 -8.36
CA VAL A 7 -7.35 3.55 -7.02
C VAL A 7 -6.60 4.48 -6.07
N SER A 8 -7.34 5.25 -5.29
CA SER A 8 -6.80 6.04 -4.18
C SER A 8 -7.18 5.36 -2.87
N LEU A 9 -6.18 5.02 -2.09
CA LEU A 9 -6.30 4.34 -0.80
C LEU A 9 -5.90 5.35 0.29
N PRO A 10 -6.87 5.95 1.01
CA PRO A 10 -6.54 6.84 2.10
C PRO A 10 -5.87 6.07 3.24
N VAL A 11 -4.86 6.66 3.85
CA VAL A 11 -4.19 6.13 5.04
C VAL A 11 -4.46 7.08 6.19
N THR A 12 -5.12 6.59 7.23
CA THR A 12 -5.53 7.33 8.43
C THR A 12 -4.90 6.73 9.68
N LEU A 13 -5.08 7.37 10.83
CA LEU A 13 -4.86 6.74 12.13
C LEU A 13 -6.15 6.10 12.62
N GLU A 14 -6.06 4.97 13.33
CA GLU A 14 -7.20 4.26 13.94
C GLU A 14 -7.93 5.18 14.95
N HIS A 15 -7.17 5.95 15.70
CA HIS A 15 -7.68 6.95 16.64
C HIS A 15 -7.12 8.33 16.32
N ASP A 16 -7.83 9.39 16.73
CA ASP A 16 -7.30 10.75 16.63
C ASP A 16 -5.96 10.86 17.34
N PHE A 17 -5.02 11.54 16.68
CA PHE A 17 -3.66 11.64 17.18
C PHE A 17 -3.64 12.33 18.55
N LYS A 18 -3.05 11.64 19.52
CA LYS A 18 -2.72 12.16 20.85
C LYS A 18 -1.24 11.97 21.07
N SER A 19 -0.55 13.05 21.44
CA SER A 19 0.90 13.01 21.67
C SER A 19 1.24 11.94 22.71
N GLY A 20 2.17 11.04 22.36
CA GLY A 20 2.61 9.96 23.23
C GLY A 20 1.68 8.76 23.32
N ASP A 21 0.69 8.61 22.43
CA ASP A 21 -0.11 7.38 22.31
C ASP A 21 0.64 6.32 21.48
N PRO A 22 1.19 5.26 22.11
CA PRO A 22 1.94 4.24 21.41
C PRO A 22 1.05 3.16 20.78
N ASP A 23 -0.24 3.09 21.15
CA ASP A 23 -1.14 2.01 20.77
C ASP A 23 -1.94 2.32 19.49
N ASN A 24 -1.78 3.54 18.96
CA ASN A 24 -2.37 3.94 17.69
C ASN A 24 -1.69 3.20 16.51
N MET A 25 -2.38 3.14 15.37
CA MET A 25 -1.89 2.41 14.20
C MET A 25 -2.39 3.03 12.90
N LEU A 26 -1.68 2.74 11.80
CA LEU A 26 -2.12 3.16 10.48
C LEU A 26 -3.22 2.24 9.95
N VAL A 27 -4.25 2.85 9.40
CA VAL A 27 -5.39 2.18 8.79
C VAL A 27 -5.45 2.57 7.32
N ILE A 28 -5.38 1.57 6.43
CA ILE A 28 -5.55 1.79 4.99
C ILE A 28 -7.02 1.59 4.65
N ASN A 29 -7.61 2.57 3.99
CA ASN A 29 -8.95 2.50 3.39
C ASN A 29 -10.03 1.98 4.37
N GLY A 30 -10.03 2.51 5.60
CA GLY A 30 -10.99 2.11 6.64
C GLY A 30 -10.88 0.63 7.07
N GLY A 31 -9.72 0.01 6.86
CA GLY A 31 -9.47 -1.40 7.19
C GLY A 31 -9.59 -2.34 5.98
N ASP A 32 -10.08 -1.86 4.84
CA ASP A 32 -10.10 -2.62 3.57
C ASP A 32 -8.78 -2.44 2.80
N HIS A 33 -7.73 -3.09 3.31
CA HIS A 33 -6.35 -2.94 2.83
C HIS A 33 -5.97 -3.92 1.69
N SER A 34 -6.94 -4.65 1.12
CA SER A 34 -6.68 -5.56 -0.01
C SER A 34 -7.27 -5.00 -1.30
N THR A 35 -6.45 -4.82 -2.33
CA THR A 35 -6.93 -4.37 -3.63
C THR A 35 -6.69 -5.46 -4.67
N GLU A 36 -7.71 -5.74 -5.47
CA GLU A 36 -7.64 -6.76 -6.52
C GLU A 36 -7.68 -6.14 -7.91
N PHE A 37 -6.90 -6.71 -8.83
CA PHE A 37 -6.77 -6.29 -10.21
C PHE A 37 -6.83 -7.51 -11.15
N ASP A 38 -7.52 -7.33 -12.27
CA ASP A 38 -7.48 -8.28 -13.38
C ASP A 38 -6.43 -7.83 -14.40
N GLN A 39 -5.90 -8.76 -15.18
CA GLN A 39 -4.91 -8.47 -16.22
C GLN A 39 -5.40 -7.40 -17.21
N ILE A 40 -4.53 -6.42 -17.52
CA ILE A 40 -4.76 -5.41 -18.55
C ILE A 40 -4.57 -6.04 -19.94
N ASP A 41 -5.52 -5.80 -20.86
CA ASP A 41 -5.31 -6.14 -22.27
C ASP A 41 -4.58 -5.00 -22.99
N LEU A 42 -3.26 -5.16 -23.15
CA LEU A 42 -2.39 -4.16 -23.79
C LEU A 42 -2.76 -3.85 -25.24
N ARG A 43 -3.46 -4.76 -25.94
CA ARG A 43 -3.94 -4.49 -27.31
C ARG A 43 -4.96 -3.36 -27.35
N HIS A 44 -5.70 -3.18 -26.26
CA HIS A 44 -6.75 -2.17 -26.14
C HIS A 44 -6.28 -0.93 -25.35
N HIS A 45 -5.21 -1.05 -24.55
CA HIS A 45 -4.73 0.02 -23.67
C HIS A 45 -3.20 0.24 -23.76
N PRO A 46 -2.63 0.53 -24.95
CA PRO A 46 -1.19 0.68 -25.11
C PRO A 46 -0.61 1.92 -24.42
N ALA A 47 -1.40 2.99 -24.25
CA ALA A 47 -0.96 4.25 -23.67
C ALA A 47 -0.87 4.24 -22.13
N MET A 48 -1.53 3.29 -21.46
CA MET A 48 -1.52 3.16 -20.00
C MET A 48 -1.43 1.67 -19.62
N PRO A 49 -0.24 1.07 -19.65
CA PRO A 49 -0.06 -0.38 -19.51
C PRO A 49 -0.03 -0.86 -18.04
N PHE A 50 -0.58 -0.08 -17.10
CA PHE A 50 -0.52 -0.37 -15.67
C PHE A 50 -1.78 0.12 -14.93
N HIS A 51 -2.08 -0.51 -13.81
CA HIS A 51 -2.99 0.08 -12.82
C HIS A 51 -2.20 1.03 -11.93
N THR A 52 -2.87 2.04 -11.38
CA THR A 52 -2.30 3.00 -10.46
C THR A 52 -2.94 2.85 -9.10
N ILE A 53 -2.12 2.76 -8.07
CA ILE A 53 -2.55 2.80 -6.68
C ILE A 53 -1.86 3.99 -6.02
N THR A 54 -2.64 4.87 -5.43
CA THR A 54 -2.15 6.02 -4.67
C THR A 54 -2.42 5.78 -3.19
N LEU A 55 -1.37 5.65 -2.39
CA LEU A 55 -1.46 5.66 -0.93
C LEU A 55 -1.25 7.08 -0.46
N GLU A 56 -2.18 7.64 0.30
CA GLU A 56 -2.13 9.05 0.70
C GLU A 56 -2.54 9.19 2.17
N LEU A 57 -1.70 9.86 2.97
CA LEU A 57 -2.05 10.23 4.33
C LEU A 57 -3.21 11.26 4.32
N LYS A 58 -4.34 10.92 4.94
CA LYS A 58 -5.56 11.73 4.95
C LYS A 58 -6.19 11.85 6.34
N GLY A 59 -7.15 12.77 6.47
CA GLY A 59 -7.93 12.94 7.70
C GLY A 59 -7.03 13.25 8.90
N ASN A 60 -7.23 12.53 10.00
CA ASN A 60 -6.40 12.65 11.21
C ASN A 60 -4.92 12.28 10.99
N ALA A 61 -4.55 11.72 9.84
CA ALA A 61 -3.18 11.43 9.45
C ALA A 61 -2.56 12.46 8.49
N SER A 62 -3.28 13.50 8.05
CA SER A 62 -2.79 14.41 6.99
C SER A 62 -1.58 15.26 7.38
N ALA A 63 -1.33 15.44 8.68
CA ALA A 63 -0.19 16.20 9.19
C ALA A 63 1.11 15.37 9.29
N GLY A 64 1.03 14.05 9.06
CA GLY A 64 2.19 13.17 9.11
C GLY A 64 3.02 13.18 7.84
N GLU A 65 4.06 12.34 7.84
CA GLU A 65 4.83 12.02 6.65
C GLU A 65 5.08 10.51 6.61
N PHE A 66 4.98 9.89 5.44
CA PHE A 66 5.52 8.56 5.27
C PHE A 66 7.02 8.56 5.57
N CYS A 67 7.50 7.48 6.18
CA CYS A 67 8.93 7.32 6.38
C CYS A 67 9.66 7.18 5.03
N ARG A 68 11.00 7.27 5.03
CA ARG A 68 11.78 7.10 3.80
C ARG A 68 11.75 5.64 3.34
N LEU A 69 11.77 5.39 2.03
CA LEU A 69 11.79 4.02 1.49
C LEU A 69 13.00 3.20 1.97
N GLY A 70 14.16 3.84 2.09
CA GLY A 70 15.41 3.20 2.52
C GLY A 70 15.66 3.24 4.04
N ASP A 71 14.66 3.60 4.85
CA ASP A 71 14.81 3.53 6.30
C ASP A 71 14.96 2.05 6.73
N PRO A 72 16.04 1.69 7.45
CA PRO A 72 16.35 0.29 7.74
C PRO A 72 15.41 -0.34 8.78
N LEU A 73 14.76 0.47 9.60
CA LEU A 73 13.87 0.00 10.67
C LEU A 73 12.40 0.20 10.30
N TYR A 74 12.09 1.35 9.69
CA TYR A 74 10.71 1.77 9.43
C TYR A 74 10.57 2.30 8.00
N PRO A 75 10.73 1.45 6.97
CA PRO A 75 10.65 1.89 5.58
C PRO A 75 9.24 2.41 5.28
N GLY A 76 9.10 3.60 4.69
CA GLY A 76 7.77 4.16 4.41
C GLY A 76 6.86 3.24 3.61
N PHE A 77 7.47 2.42 2.75
CA PHE A 77 6.84 1.30 2.08
C PHE A 77 7.83 0.15 2.00
N ALA A 78 7.41 -1.07 2.32
CA ALA A 78 8.16 -2.28 2.04
C ALA A 78 7.26 -3.41 1.57
N TRP A 79 7.71 -4.16 0.57
CA TRP A 79 7.10 -5.43 0.22
C TRP A 79 7.44 -6.49 1.26
N LEU A 80 6.46 -7.28 1.65
CA LEU A 80 6.65 -8.40 2.57
C LEU A 80 6.95 -9.67 1.77
N LEU A 81 7.86 -10.49 2.30
CA LEU A 81 8.33 -11.77 1.77
C LEU A 81 9.13 -11.67 0.46
N ARG A 82 8.57 -11.05 -0.58
CA ARG A 82 9.22 -10.89 -1.89
C ARG A 82 8.82 -9.58 -2.56
N THR A 83 9.81 -8.93 -3.17
CA THR A 83 9.60 -7.71 -3.93
C THR A 83 9.19 -8.05 -5.37
N PRO A 84 7.99 -7.62 -5.84
CA PRO A 84 7.63 -7.72 -7.25
C PRO A 84 8.46 -6.74 -8.08
N ALA A 85 9.21 -7.24 -9.08
CA ALA A 85 9.95 -6.40 -10.03
C ALA A 85 9.04 -5.56 -10.95
N PHE A 86 7.74 -5.89 -11.00
CA PHE A 86 6.75 -5.28 -11.90
C PHE A 86 5.83 -4.26 -11.21
N ILE A 87 6.01 -4.00 -9.92
CA ILE A 87 5.28 -2.97 -9.19
C ILE A 87 6.28 -1.95 -8.61
N PRO A 88 6.75 -0.98 -9.39
CA PRO A 88 7.56 0.10 -8.85
C PRO A 88 6.75 0.94 -7.86
N VAL A 89 7.45 1.41 -6.84
CA VAL A 89 6.94 2.33 -5.82
C VAL A 89 7.65 3.66 -6.00
N ILE A 90 6.88 4.73 -6.19
CA ILE A 90 7.38 6.05 -6.53
C ILE A 90 6.88 7.04 -5.45
N PRO A 91 7.78 7.58 -4.60
CA PRO A 91 7.43 8.65 -3.67
C PRO A 91 6.91 9.88 -4.42
N GLN A 92 5.79 10.42 -3.95
CA GLN A 92 5.19 11.66 -4.46
C GLN A 92 5.15 12.69 -3.32
N GLY A 93 6.34 13.07 -2.84
CA GLY A 93 6.48 13.92 -1.66
C GLY A 93 6.41 13.13 -0.35
N LYS A 94 5.99 13.81 0.72
CA LYS A 94 6.00 13.27 2.08
C LYS A 94 4.76 12.45 2.43
N THR A 95 3.61 12.80 1.88
CA THR A 95 2.31 12.24 2.28
C THR A 95 1.73 11.26 1.26
N VAL A 96 2.43 11.01 0.14
CA VAL A 96 1.90 10.21 -0.96
C VAL A 96 2.93 9.23 -1.50
N PHE A 97 2.50 7.98 -1.71
CA PHE A 97 3.19 7.00 -2.55
C PHE A 97 2.31 6.62 -3.75
N LEU A 98 2.96 6.43 -4.89
CA LEU A 98 2.37 5.87 -6.09
C LEU A 98 2.91 4.46 -6.33
N LEU A 99 2.04 3.50 -6.58
CA LEU A 99 2.41 2.19 -7.09
C LEU A 99 1.85 2.01 -8.49
N GLN A 100 2.68 1.54 -9.41
CA GLN A 100 2.24 1.20 -10.76
C GLN A 100 2.23 -0.32 -10.92
N ASN A 101 1.06 -0.93 -10.95
CA ASN A 101 0.93 -2.39 -11.07
C ASN A 101 0.90 -2.79 -12.54
N MET A 102 2.03 -3.26 -13.07
CA MET A 102 2.19 -3.72 -14.46
C MET A 102 1.65 -5.16 -14.64
N HIS A 103 0.36 -5.36 -14.32
CA HIS A 103 -0.29 -6.67 -14.39
C HIS A 103 -0.83 -6.95 -15.80
N HIS A 104 0.03 -7.34 -16.73
CA HIS A 104 -0.37 -7.63 -18.12
C HIS A 104 -0.05 -9.08 -18.56
N GLN A 105 0.68 -9.85 -17.74
CA GLN A 105 1.07 -11.23 -18.04
C GLN A 105 0.81 -12.18 -16.88
N ARG A 106 0.82 -13.50 -17.13
CA ARG A 106 0.41 -14.53 -16.16
C ARG A 106 1.38 -14.62 -14.98
N GLU A 107 2.65 -14.33 -15.19
CA GLU A 107 3.74 -14.45 -14.21
C GLU A 107 3.62 -13.40 -13.09
N THR A 108 2.86 -12.34 -13.33
CA THR A 108 2.58 -11.27 -12.35
C THR A 108 1.35 -11.57 -11.48
N ARG A 109 0.68 -12.71 -11.70
CA ARG A 109 -0.46 -13.18 -10.88
C ARG A 109 -0.01 -13.58 -9.47
N GLY A 110 -0.96 -13.55 -8.56
CA GLY A 110 -0.76 -13.92 -7.16
C GLY A 110 -1.04 -12.78 -6.22
N ARG A 111 -0.66 -12.96 -4.96
CA ARG A 111 -0.88 -11.99 -3.89
C ARG A 111 0.46 -11.45 -3.40
N TRP A 112 0.54 -10.14 -3.27
CA TRP A 112 1.72 -9.37 -2.90
C TRP A 112 1.37 -8.56 -1.66
N TYR A 113 2.05 -8.84 -0.56
CA TYR A 113 1.78 -8.17 0.71
C TYR A 113 2.77 -7.04 0.90
N TYR A 114 2.35 -5.98 1.60
CA TYR A 114 3.21 -4.84 1.88
C TYR A 114 2.96 -4.29 3.28
N GLN A 115 3.87 -3.46 3.74
CA GLN A 115 3.77 -2.72 4.98
C GLN A 115 4.07 -1.24 4.71
N LEU A 116 3.44 -0.37 5.51
CA LEU A 116 3.66 1.07 5.49
C LEU A 116 4.06 1.56 6.88
N PHE A 117 4.91 2.58 6.89
CA PHE A 117 5.26 3.31 8.10
C PHE A 117 5.17 4.82 7.84
N ALA A 118 4.64 5.54 8.82
CA ALA A 118 4.55 7.00 8.79
C ALA A 118 4.91 7.59 10.14
N ARG A 119 5.42 8.82 10.13
CA ARG A 119 5.86 9.57 11.29
C ARG A 119 4.91 10.73 11.59
N PHE A 120 4.58 10.90 12.86
CA PHE A 120 3.75 11.97 13.41
C PHE A 120 4.42 12.49 14.67
N GLU A 121 4.78 13.77 14.70
CA GLU A 121 5.46 14.41 15.84
C GLU A 121 6.65 13.60 16.41
N GLY A 122 7.41 12.95 15.53
CA GLY A 122 8.57 12.12 15.92
C GLY A 122 8.26 10.66 16.23
N MET A 123 6.98 10.29 16.43
CA MET A 123 6.54 8.91 16.65
C MET A 123 6.28 8.20 15.32
N VAL A 124 6.61 6.91 15.25
CA VAL A 124 6.43 6.10 14.04
C VAL A 124 5.28 5.12 14.25
N TYR A 125 4.34 5.11 13.31
CA TYR A 125 3.19 4.23 13.29
C TYR A 125 3.25 3.35 12.05
N GLY A 126 2.91 2.07 12.22
CA GLY A 126 2.85 1.11 11.14
C GLY A 126 1.43 0.60 10.93
N VAL A 127 1.20 -0.01 9.77
CA VAL A 127 0.00 -0.83 9.57
C VAL A 127 0.21 -2.16 10.29
N PRO A 128 -0.74 -2.62 11.12
CA PRO A 128 -0.58 -3.85 11.89
C PRO A 128 -0.46 -5.07 10.96
N LEU A 129 0.43 -6.00 11.32
CA LEU A 129 0.56 -7.28 10.63
C LEU A 129 0.01 -8.40 11.46
N THR A 130 -0.82 -9.24 10.85
CA THR A 130 -1.31 -10.49 11.42
C THR A 130 -0.51 -11.64 10.83
N PHE A 131 0.25 -12.35 11.66
CA PHE A 131 0.92 -13.59 11.27
C PHE A 131 0.07 -14.76 11.77
N ALA A 132 -0.59 -15.47 10.86
CA ALA A 132 -1.43 -16.62 11.18
C ALA A 132 -0.96 -17.86 10.40
N ALA A 133 -0.96 -19.02 11.06
CA ALA A 133 -0.76 -20.32 10.43
C ALA A 133 -2.12 -20.85 9.94
N GLY A 134 -2.45 -20.65 8.68
CA GLY A 134 -3.70 -21.14 8.07
C GLY A 134 -4.30 -20.22 7.01
N ALA A 135 -5.30 -20.72 6.29
CA ALA A 135 -5.89 -20.04 5.13
C ALA A 135 -6.85 -18.88 5.47
N SER A 136 -7.27 -18.68 6.73
CA SER A 136 -8.56 -18.03 6.99
C SER A 136 -8.56 -16.60 7.55
N SER A 137 -7.43 -15.89 7.76
CA SER A 137 -7.55 -14.53 8.35
C SER A 137 -6.40 -13.56 8.13
N ASN A 138 -5.53 -13.76 7.12
CA ASN A 138 -4.45 -12.80 6.89
C ASN A 138 -5.01 -11.47 6.34
N LYS A 139 -5.23 -10.52 7.26
CA LYS A 139 -5.66 -9.14 7.05
C LYS A 139 -4.45 -8.22 6.87
N ASN A 140 -3.40 -8.67 6.19
CA ASN A 140 -2.28 -7.82 5.84
C ASN A 140 -2.58 -7.06 4.55
N PRO A 141 -2.12 -5.79 4.44
CA PRO A 141 -2.24 -5.03 3.21
C PRO A 141 -1.70 -5.81 2.02
N SER A 142 -2.49 -5.89 0.95
CA SER A 142 -2.11 -6.70 -0.19
C SER A 142 -2.68 -6.23 -1.52
N ILE A 143 -1.94 -6.53 -2.58
CA ILE A 143 -2.37 -6.43 -3.97
C ILE A 143 -2.54 -7.85 -4.50
N LYS A 144 -3.71 -8.15 -5.05
CA LYS A 144 -4.01 -9.44 -5.67
C LYS A 144 -4.24 -9.28 -7.15
N ASN A 145 -3.42 -9.97 -7.93
CA ASN A 145 -3.44 -10.00 -9.38
C ASN A 145 -4.06 -11.33 -9.83
N ARG A 146 -5.21 -11.27 -10.52
CA ARG A 146 -6.04 -12.43 -10.92
C ARG A 146 -5.71 -12.95 -12.32
#